data_AF-G2Q1F6-F1
#
_entry.id   AF-G2Q1F6-F1
#
_cell.length_a   1.000
_cell.length_b   1.000
_cell.length_c   1.000
_cell.angle_alpha   90.00
_cell.angle_beta   90.00
_cell.angle_gamma   90.00
#
_symmetry.space_group_name_H-M   'P 1'
#
loop_
_entity.id
_entity.type
_entity.pdbx_description
1 polymer ?
#
loop_
_entity_poly.entity_id
_entity_poly.type
_entity_poly.pdbx_seq_one_letter_code
_entity_poly.pdbx_strand_id
1 'polypeptide(L)'
;MDTFETSKPDRLHQSLSNAWASFLGAQQCGREISSLKGALDEHARETNLSIASLKRDAVTKNEVLSAAISDAKFKIDQHAAHLKEVSVSPAQLSTLQLALEQDKEDSSKKISELSEKVAAQGSCLDGLQSSTSRELNAIQEQYRLALEEVVSLQNELREVRADKLALEQRLAALETQVAALAQGSREMPDDNVKLLKGFLPPWGNPMALLDSQRQQETLALGSVLPSCQRDNPRSQTPTALNGNNIREPPPRQIAAGGQQNVGKNNLSPAATKRTIEERTQEPPKRPRQHEDACQDIRSLYLVFRERYKTKPPKSDTAFIWQFIGSIEDQAMSKYIQESLTAMLPEHVTPCRDMRRKNPRKHVTISKGLTWRKFREALVNIPGPS
;
A
#
# COMPACT_ATOMS: atom_id res chain seq x y z
N MET A 1 -66.62 -124.45 3.32
CA MET A 1 -65.90 -123.15 3.18
C MET A 1 -64.88 -123.40 2.10
N ASP A 2 -65.31 -123.20 0.85
CA ASP A 2 -64.57 -123.67 -0.31
C ASP A 2 -63.37 -122.77 -0.56
N THR A 3 -62.22 -123.29 -0.19
CA THR A 3 -60.90 -122.83 -0.60
C THR A 3 -60.84 -122.95 -2.12
N PHE A 4 -60.98 -121.82 -2.84
CA PHE A 4 -60.62 -121.75 -4.25
C PHE A 4 -59.13 -122.11 -4.35
N GLU A 5 -58.86 -123.35 -4.74
CA GLU A 5 -57.54 -123.80 -5.15
C GLU A 5 -57.06 -122.87 -6.26
N THR A 6 -56.11 -122.01 -5.93
CA THR A 6 -55.34 -121.27 -6.92
C THR A 6 -54.48 -122.29 -7.67
N SER A 7 -55.06 -122.84 -8.74
CA SER A 7 -54.40 -123.59 -9.79
C SER A 7 -53.03 -122.97 -10.05
N LYS A 8 -51.97 -123.77 -9.86
CA LYS A 8 -50.60 -123.37 -10.19
C LYS A 8 -50.60 -122.94 -11.65
N PRO A 9 -50.10 -121.75 -11.99
CA PRO A 9 -50.04 -121.31 -13.37
C PRO A 9 -49.24 -122.34 -14.16
N ASP A 10 -49.82 -122.79 -15.26
CA ASP A 10 -49.21 -123.73 -16.18
C ASP A 10 -47.80 -123.23 -16.55
N ARG A 11 -46.77 -124.09 -16.53
CA ARG A 11 -45.36 -123.67 -16.75
C ARG A 11 -45.18 -122.89 -18.06
N LEU A 12 -46.04 -123.19 -19.04
CA LEU A 12 -46.13 -122.49 -20.31
C LEU A 12 -46.53 -121.02 -20.14
N HIS A 13 -47.53 -120.71 -19.33
CA HIS A 13 -47.96 -119.33 -19.06
C HIS A 13 -46.86 -118.49 -18.42
N GLN A 14 -46.07 -119.07 -17.52
CA GLN A 14 -44.98 -118.34 -16.86
C GLN A 14 -43.80 -118.10 -17.80
N SER A 15 -43.43 -119.08 -18.64
CA SER A 15 -42.42 -118.89 -19.68
C SER A 15 -42.84 -117.83 -20.70
N LEU A 16 -44.11 -117.85 -21.12
CA LEU A 16 -44.66 -116.88 -22.06
C LEU A 16 -44.69 -115.48 -21.44
N SER A 17 -45.10 -115.35 -20.18
CA SER A 17 -45.07 -114.09 -19.43
C SER A 17 -43.65 -113.53 -19.31
N ASN A 18 -42.65 -114.38 -19.03
CA ASN A 18 -41.26 -113.96 -18.95
C ASN A 18 -40.70 -113.54 -20.32
N ALA A 19 -41.04 -114.27 -21.39
CA ALA A 19 -40.67 -113.90 -22.75
C ALA A 19 -41.28 -112.56 -23.17
N TRP A 20 -42.55 -112.32 -22.81
CA TRP A 20 -43.21 -111.03 -23.03
C TRP A 20 -42.60 -109.89 -22.23
N ALA A 21 -42.31 -110.10 -20.94
CA ALA A 21 -41.64 -109.09 -20.12
C ALA A 21 -40.24 -108.75 -20.68
N SER A 22 -39.49 -109.75 -21.14
CA SER A 22 -38.19 -109.56 -21.78
C SER A 22 -38.30 -108.83 -23.12
N PHE A 23 -39.29 -109.18 -23.95
CA PHE A 23 -39.57 -108.48 -25.21
C PHE A 23 -39.94 -107.01 -24.98
N LEU A 24 -40.84 -106.74 -24.03
CA LEU A 24 -41.23 -105.36 -23.67
C LEU A 24 -40.05 -104.58 -23.08
N GLY A 25 -39.22 -105.21 -22.25
CA GLY A 25 -37.99 -104.63 -21.73
C GLY A 25 -37.01 -104.26 -22.85
N ALA A 26 -36.79 -105.14 -23.82
CA ALA A 26 -35.96 -104.85 -24.99
C ALA A 26 -36.52 -103.69 -25.83
N GLN A 27 -37.85 -103.61 -25.97
CA GLN A 27 -38.50 -102.50 -26.67
C GLN A 27 -38.32 -101.17 -25.92
N GLN A 28 -38.41 -101.18 -24.59
CA GLN A 28 -38.14 -100.01 -23.76
C GLN A 28 -36.67 -99.56 -23.89
N CYS A 29 -35.72 -100.49 -23.77
CA CYS A 29 -34.30 -100.19 -23.97
C CYS A 29 -34.04 -99.59 -25.37
N GLY A 30 -34.71 -100.08 -26.42
CA GLY A 30 -34.60 -99.51 -27.76
C GLY A 30 -35.08 -98.05 -27.85
N ARG A 31 -36.17 -97.71 -27.12
CA ARG A 31 -36.65 -96.32 -27.02
C ARG A 31 -35.70 -95.44 -26.23
N GLU A 32 -35.17 -95.93 -25.12
CA GLU A 32 -34.18 -95.21 -24.30
C GLU A 32 -32.89 -94.94 -25.09
N ILE A 33 -32.38 -95.94 -25.82
CA ILE A 33 -31.22 -95.77 -26.71
C ILE A 33 -31.51 -94.72 -27.78
N SER A 34 -32.70 -94.75 -28.39
CA SER A 34 -33.09 -93.77 -29.40
C SER A 34 -33.21 -92.35 -28.81
N SER A 35 -33.76 -92.23 -27.61
CA SER A 35 -33.86 -90.97 -26.87
C SER A 35 -32.49 -90.42 -26.48
N LEU A 36 -31.60 -91.26 -25.97
CA LEU A 36 -30.23 -90.89 -25.59
C LEU A 36 -29.42 -90.48 -26.83
N LYS A 37 -29.56 -91.20 -27.94
CA LYS A 37 -28.95 -90.82 -29.21
C LYS A 37 -29.44 -89.46 -29.68
N GLY A 38 -30.75 -89.23 -29.64
CA GLY A 38 -31.32 -87.92 -29.98
C GLY A 38 -30.81 -86.79 -29.09
N ALA A 39 -30.71 -87.02 -27.78
CA ALA A 39 -30.15 -86.05 -26.84
C ALA A 39 -28.65 -85.78 -27.08
N LEU A 40 -27.88 -86.82 -27.42
CA LEU A 40 -26.45 -86.68 -27.74
C LEU A 40 -26.25 -85.90 -29.04
N ASP A 41 -27.03 -86.19 -30.08
CA ASP A 41 -26.98 -85.49 -31.37
C ASP A 41 -27.36 -84.01 -31.19
N GLU A 42 -28.36 -83.71 -30.35
CA GLU A 42 -28.76 -82.35 -30.04
C GLU A 42 -27.69 -81.59 -29.24
N HIS A 43 -27.11 -82.22 -28.20
CA HIS A 43 -26.01 -81.61 -27.45
C HIS A 43 -24.77 -81.38 -28.34
N ALA A 44 -24.46 -82.30 -29.26
CA ALA A 44 -23.39 -82.12 -30.22
C ALA A 44 -23.66 -80.95 -31.18
N ARG A 45 -24.91 -80.78 -31.61
CA ARG A 45 -25.36 -79.64 -32.43
C ARG A 45 -25.21 -78.32 -31.67
N GLU A 46 -25.68 -78.26 -30.43
CA GLU A 46 -25.55 -77.08 -29.56
C GLU A 46 -24.09 -76.71 -29.31
N THR A 47 -23.25 -77.72 -29.02
CA THR A 47 -21.80 -77.53 -28.81
C THR A 47 -21.14 -76.96 -30.07
N ASN A 48 -21.47 -77.48 -31.24
CA ASN A 48 -20.94 -76.98 -32.51
C ASN A 48 -21.38 -75.53 -32.80
N LEU A 49 -22.63 -75.18 -32.50
CA LEU A 49 -23.11 -73.80 -32.61
C LEU A 49 -22.40 -72.86 -31.64
N SER A 50 -22.16 -73.30 -30.40
CA SER A 50 -21.41 -72.54 -29.39
C SER A 50 -19.96 -72.31 -29.84
N ILE A 51 -19.28 -73.34 -30.34
CA ILE A 51 -17.93 -73.24 -30.90
C ILE A 51 -17.90 -72.26 -32.08
N ALA A 52 -18.88 -72.35 -33.00
CA ALA A 52 -18.96 -71.44 -34.14
C ALA A 52 -19.21 -69.98 -33.71
N SER A 53 -20.03 -69.78 -32.67
CA SER A 53 -20.25 -68.45 -32.10
C SER A 53 -18.99 -67.89 -31.45
N LEU A 54 -18.32 -68.67 -30.61
CA LEU A 54 -17.06 -68.27 -29.97
C LEU A 54 -15.97 -67.94 -30.99
N LYS A 55 -15.88 -68.69 -32.10
CA LYS A 55 -14.96 -68.39 -33.20
C LYS A 55 -15.27 -67.05 -33.87
N ARG A 56 -16.55 -66.75 -34.14
CA ARG A 56 -16.97 -65.45 -34.69
C ARG A 56 -16.64 -64.30 -33.73
N ASP A 57 -16.90 -64.49 -32.44
CA ASP A 57 -16.60 -63.48 -31.41
C ASP A 57 -15.09 -63.25 -31.26
N ALA A 58 -14.28 -64.30 -31.39
CA ALA A 58 -12.83 -64.18 -31.34
C ALA A 58 -12.27 -63.43 -32.56
N VAL A 59 -12.79 -63.69 -33.76
CA VAL A 59 -12.40 -62.99 -34.99
C VAL A 59 -12.73 -61.50 -34.91
N THR A 60 -13.98 -61.17 -34.54
CA THR A 60 -14.41 -59.77 -34.40
C THR A 60 -13.61 -59.00 -33.35
N LYS A 61 -13.31 -59.62 -32.20
CA LYS A 61 -12.42 -59.01 -31.19
C LYS A 61 -11.01 -58.77 -31.73
N ASN A 62 -10.46 -59.70 -32.50
CA ASN A 62 -9.12 -59.55 -33.08
C ASN A 62 -9.09 -58.42 -34.12
N GLU A 63 -10.13 -58.28 -34.95
CA GLU A 63 -10.26 -57.18 -35.91
C GLU A 63 -10.31 -55.81 -35.20
N VAL A 64 -11.09 -55.68 -34.12
CA VAL A 64 -11.17 -54.46 -33.32
C VAL A 64 -9.82 -54.11 -32.68
N LEU A 65 -9.13 -55.11 -32.11
CA LEU A 65 -7.79 -54.91 -31.53
C LEU A 65 -6.77 -54.51 -32.59
N SER A 66 -6.79 -55.13 -33.77
CA SER A 66 -5.91 -54.78 -34.88
C SER A 66 -6.12 -53.33 -35.33
N ALA A 67 -7.38 -52.90 -35.48
CA ALA A 67 -7.71 -51.52 -35.82
C ALA A 67 -7.23 -50.52 -34.75
N ALA A 68 -7.42 -50.83 -33.46
CA ALA A 68 -6.95 -49.98 -32.37
C ALA A 68 -5.42 -49.86 -32.31
N ILE A 69 -4.69 -50.96 -32.60
CA ILE A 69 -3.22 -50.95 -32.68
C ILE A 69 -2.75 -50.06 -33.85
N SER A 70 -3.41 -50.16 -35.01
CA SER A 70 -3.09 -49.32 -36.17
C SER A 70 -3.34 -47.82 -35.90
N ASP A 71 -4.44 -47.47 -35.25
CA ASP A 71 -4.73 -46.08 -34.83
C ASP A 71 -3.69 -45.56 -33.82
N ALA A 72 -3.34 -46.35 -32.82
CA ALA A 72 -2.33 -45.99 -31.84
C ALA A 72 -0.95 -45.76 -32.50
N LYS A 73 -0.56 -46.63 -33.44
CA LYS A 73 0.69 -46.49 -34.19
C LYS A 73 0.70 -45.20 -35.01
N PHE A 74 -0.40 -44.89 -35.71
CA PHE A 74 -0.52 -43.66 -36.48
C PHE A 74 -0.36 -42.41 -35.60
N LYS A 75 -0.99 -42.39 -34.42
CA LYS A 75 -0.85 -41.28 -33.45
C LYS A 75 0.58 -41.13 -32.94
N ILE A 76 1.26 -42.23 -32.66
CA ILE A 76 2.68 -42.22 -32.25
C ILE A 76 3.54 -41.59 -33.35
N ASP A 77 3.35 -42.00 -34.60
CA ASP A 77 4.10 -41.47 -35.74
C ASP A 77 3.81 -39.96 -35.95
N GLN A 78 2.55 -39.53 -35.77
CA GLN A 78 2.17 -38.11 -35.80
C GLN A 78 2.86 -37.30 -34.70
N HIS A 79 2.87 -37.78 -33.46
CA HIS A 79 3.56 -37.11 -32.35
C HIS A 79 5.08 -37.06 -32.55
N ALA A 80 5.67 -38.11 -33.11
CA ALA A 80 7.09 -38.13 -33.45
C ALA A 80 7.45 -37.09 -34.52
N ALA A 81 6.58 -36.89 -35.53
CA ALA A 81 6.76 -35.84 -36.52
C ALA A 81 6.66 -34.43 -35.90
N HIS A 82 5.66 -34.19 -35.04
CA HIS A 82 5.51 -32.91 -34.35
C HIS A 82 6.69 -32.59 -33.42
N LEU A 83 7.19 -33.58 -32.68
CA LEU A 83 8.38 -33.40 -31.84
C LEU A 83 9.62 -33.03 -32.66
N LYS A 84 9.78 -33.61 -33.85
CA LYS A 84 10.86 -33.21 -34.77
C LYS A 84 10.70 -31.76 -35.19
N GLU A 85 9.51 -31.32 -35.56
CA GLU A 85 9.25 -29.92 -35.95
C GLU A 85 9.57 -28.94 -34.81
N VAL A 86 9.14 -29.25 -33.58
CA VAL A 86 9.43 -28.42 -32.40
C VAL A 86 10.92 -28.41 -32.05
N SER A 87 11.64 -29.51 -32.29
CA SER A 87 13.09 -29.61 -32.01
C SER A 87 13.98 -28.85 -33.00
N VAL A 88 13.43 -28.28 -34.08
CA VAL A 88 14.20 -27.65 -35.17
C VAL A 88 14.45 -26.14 -34.97
N SER A 89 13.98 -25.52 -33.88
CA SER A 89 14.26 -24.10 -33.62
C SER A 89 15.44 -23.72 -32.67
N PRO A 90 16.55 -24.48 -32.51
CA PRO A 90 17.72 -24.01 -31.76
C PRO A 90 18.25 -22.65 -32.25
N ALA A 91 18.14 -22.39 -33.55
CA ALA A 91 18.52 -21.11 -34.13
C ALA A 91 17.66 -19.94 -33.61
N GLN A 92 16.35 -20.14 -33.43
CA GLN A 92 15.46 -19.11 -32.89
C GLN A 92 15.76 -18.85 -31.40
N LEU A 93 16.05 -19.90 -30.64
CA LEU A 93 16.48 -19.76 -29.24
C LEU A 93 17.81 -18.99 -29.13
N SER A 94 18.78 -19.26 -30.01
CA SER A 94 20.02 -18.49 -30.06
C SER A 94 19.80 -17.02 -30.44
N THR A 95 18.91 -16.72 -31.40
CA THR A 95 18.56 -15.34 -31.76
C THR A 95 17.87 -14.61 -30.60
N LEU A 96 16.94 -15.26 -29.91
CA LEU A 96 16.28 -14.69 -28.74
C LEU A 96 17.26 -14.47 -27.58
N GLN A 97 18.19 -15.39 -27.37
CA GLN A 97 19.24 -15.25 -26.35
C GLN A 97 20.17 -14.08 -26.66
N LEU A 98 20.57 -13.90 -27.92
CA LEU A 98 21.38 -12.76 -28.36
C LEU A 98 20.63 -11.44 -28.14
N ALA A 99 19.35 -11.37 -28.55
CA ALA A 99 18.51 -10.19 -28.35
C ALA A 99 18.33 -9.84 -26.87
N LEU A 100 18.19 -10.86 -26.00
CA LEU A 100 18.09 -10.68 -24.55
C LEU A 100 19.37 -10.11 -23.94
N GLU A 101 20.55 -10.61 -24.33
CA GLU A 101 21.82 -10.06 -23.83
C GLU A 101 22.06 -8.63 -24.35
N GLN A 102 21.66 -8.32 -25.58
CA GLN A 102 21.71 -6.97 -26.13
C GLN A 102 20.83 -6.00 -25.32
N ASP A 103 19.57 -6.36 -25.06
CA ASP A 103 18.63 -5.55 -24.29
C ASP A 103 19.11 -5.32 -22.84
N LYS A 104 19.72 -6.33 -22.25
CA LYS A 104 20.34 -6.25 -20.92
C LYS A 104 21.53 -5.29 -20.90
N GLU A 105 22.37 -5.29 -21.93
CA GLU A 105 23.49 -4.36 -22.04
C GLU A 105 22.99 -2.91 -22.22
N ASP A 106 22.01 -2.69 -23.09
CA ASP A 106 21.42 -1.37 -23.32
C ASP A 106 20.71 -0.82 -22.07
N SER A 107 19.99 -1.69 -21.36
CA SER A 107 19.39 -1.37 -20.06
C SER A 107 20.45 -1.00 -19.01
N SER A 108 21.55 -1.74 -18.97
CA SER A 108 22.68 -1.47 -18.05
C SER A 108 23.34 -0.10 -18.33
N LYS A 109 23.54 0.25 -19.60
CA LYS A 109 24.04 1.57 -20.02
C LYS A 109 23.10 2.70 -19.58
N LYS A 110 21.80 2.54 -19.80
CA LYS A 110 20.79 3.53 -19.40
C LYS A 110 20.70 3.70 -17.88
N ILE A 111 20.82 2.61 -17.11
CA ILE A 111 20.87 2.66 -15.64
C ILE A 111 22.10 3.43 -15.17
N SER A 112 23.25 3.21 -15.81
CA SER A 112 24.50 3.92 -15.49
C SER A 112 24.39 5.43 -15.77
N GLU A 113 23.84 5.80 -16.92
CA GLU A 113 23.62 7.21 -17.29
C GLU A 113 22.64 7.92 -16.34
N LEU A 114 21.55 7.25 -15.96
CA LEU A 114 20.59 7.79 -15.00
C LEU A 114 21.22 7.94 -13.61
N SER A 115 22.07 7.00 -13.20
CA SER A 115 22.78 7.06 -11.92
C SER A 115 23.76 8.24 -11.87
N GLU A 116 24.46 8.50 -12.97
CA GLU A 116 25.34 9.67 -13.10
C GLU A 116 24.54 10.99 -13.03
N LYS A 117 23.41 11.07 -13.73
CA LYS A 117 22.51 12.24 -13.66
C LYS A 117 21.98 12.49 -12.25
N VAL A 118 21.60 11.43 -11.54
CA VAL A 118 21.14 11.54 -10.13
C VAL A 118 22.29 12.02 -9.23
N ALA A 119 23.51 11.52 -9.42
CA ALA A 119 24.67 11.97 -8.65
C ALA A 119 24.99 13.46 -8.90
N ALA A 120 24.94 13.89 -10.16
CA ALA A 120 25.14 15.29 -10.55
C ALA A 120 24.06 16.22 -9.95
N GLN A 121 22.79 15.80 -9.99
CA GLN A 121 21.69 16.55 -9.36
C GLN A 121 21.82 16.60 -7.84
N GLY A 122 22.22 15.51 -7.20
CA GLY A 122 22.51 15.47 -5.76
C GLY A 122 23.59 16.50 -5.38
N SER A 123 24.68 16.53 -6.14
CA SER A 123 25.79 17.47 -5.91
C SER A 123 25.36 18.93 -6.09
N CYS A 124 24.47 19.20 -7.06
CA CYS A 124 23.89 20.54 -7.27
C CYS A 124 22.99 20.96 -6.10
N LEU A 125 22.13 20.06 -5.60
CA LEU A 125 21.28 20.31 -4.45
C LEU A 125 22.08 20.55 -3.17
N ASP A 126 23.12 19.77 -2.92
CA ASP A 126 24.03 19.97 -1.78
C ASP A 126 24.74 21.32 -1.85
N GLY A 127 25.11 21.76 -3.05
CA GLY A 127 25.65 23.10 -3.30
C GLY A 127 24.65 24.21 -2.95
N LEU A 128 23.40 24.09 -3.41
CA LEU A 128 22.33 25.06 -3.11
C LEU A 128 21.96 25.07 -1.62
N GLN A 129 21.93 23.91 -0.97
CA GLN A 129 21.67 23.82 0.46
C GLN A 129 22.80 24.48 1.26
N SER A 130 24.04 24.28 0.84
CA SER A 130 25.22 24.90 1.46
C SER A 130 25.23 26.42 1.29
N SER A 131 24.87 26.94 0.11
CA SER A 131 24.78 28.39 -0.13
C SER A 131 23.64 29.00 0.70
N THR A 132 22.46 28.38 0.68
CA THR A 132 21.28 28.86 1.43
C THR A 132 21.55 28.84 2.94
N SER A 133 22.21 27.80 3.45
CA SER A 133 22.60 27.71 4.87
C SER A 133 23.58 28.83 5.24
N ARG A 134 24.58 29.10 4.38
CA ARG A 134 25.53 30.20 4.59
C ARG A 134 24.85 31.56 4.61
N GLU A 135 23.94 31.81 3.66
CA GLU A 135 23.17 33.06 3.58
C GLU A 135 22.27 33.23 4.81
N LEU A 136 21.58 32.18 5.25
CA LEU A 136 20.74 32.21 6.43
C LEU A 136 21.55 32.49 7.70
N ASN A 137 22.73 31.88 7.85
CA ASN A 137 23.62 32.16 8.97
C ASN A 137 24.13 33.61 8.95
N ALA A 138 24.46 34.14 7.78
CA ALA A 138 24.88 35.54 7.64
C ALA A 138 23.75 36.51 8.03
N ILE A 139 22.51 36.23 7.59
CA ILE A 139 21.33 37.02 7.96
C ILE A 139 21.07 36.92 9.47
N GLN A 140 21.14 35.71 10.05
CA GLN A 140 20.97 35.50 11.48
C GLN A 140 22.00 36.30 12.31
N GLU A 141 23.25 36.34 11.85
CA GLU A 141 24.30 37.11 12.51
C GLU A 141 24.07 38.62 12.38
N GLN A 142 23.59 39.10 11.24
CA GLN A 142 23.18 40.51 11.08
C GLN A 142 22.03 40.87 12.05
N TYR A 143 21.03 40.01 12.19
CA TYR A 143 19.95 40.22 13.17
C TYR A 143 20.49 40.22 14.61
N ARG A 144 21.43 39.34 14.93
CA ARG A 144 22.08 39.31 16.26
C ARG A 144 22.78 40.63 16.57
N LEU A 145 23.60 41.14 15.64
CA LEU A 145 24.30 42.41 15.78
C LEU A 145 23.35 43.60 15.91
N ALA A 146 22.29 43.65 15.08
CA ALA A 146 21.28 44.71 15.17
C ALA A 146 20.53 44.70 16.51
N LEU A 147 20.26 43.52 17.08
CA LEU A 147 19.66 43.41 18.41
C LEU A 147 20.60 43.90 19.51
N GLU A 148 21.91 43.63 19.41
CA GLU A 148 22.91 44.15 20.35
C GLU A 148 22.99 45.68 20.30
N GLU A 149 22.94 46.27 19.10
CA GLU A 149 22.91 47.72 18.91
C GLU A 149 21.65 48.35 19.54
N VAL A 150 20.48 47.75 19.33
CA VAL A 150 19.23 48.20 19.96
C VAL A 150 19.33 48.17 21.49
N VAL A 151 19.95 47.13 22.07
CA VAL A 151 20.16 47.05 23.52
C VAL A 151 21.12 48.15 24.00
N SER A 152 22.20 48.44 23.25
CA SER A 152 23.11 49.55 23.55
C SER A 152 22.37 50.89 23.58
N LEU A 153 21.61 51.20 22.53
CA LEU A 153 20.83 52.44 22.42
C LEU A 153 19.76 52.56 23.52
N GLN A 154 19.16 51.45 23.94
CA GLN A 154 18.22 51.44 25.08
C GLN A 154 18.91 51.78 26.41
N ASN A 155 20.16 51.34 26.60
CA ASN A 155 20.94 51.67 27.79
C ASN A 155 21.35 53.15 27.78
N GLU A 156 21.85 53.66 26.65
CA GLU A 156 22.17 55.08 26.47
C GLU A 156 20.94 55.97 26.73
N LEU A 157 19.78 55.60 26.18
CA LEU A 157 18.52 56.33 26.43
C LEU A 157 18.14 56.32 27.92
N ARG A 158 18.44 55.25 28.65
CA ARG A 158 18.19 55.15 30.09
C ARG A 158 19.11 56.08 30.87
N GLU A 159 20.39 56.15 30.50
CA GLU A 159 21.38 57.06 31.10
C GLU A 159 20.99 58.52 30.86
N VAL A 160 20.68 58.89 29.62
CA VAL A 160 20.23 60.26 29.28
C VAL A 160 18.97 60.65 30.06
N ARG A 161 18.03 59.72 30.29
CA ARG A 161 16.85 59.98 31.13
C ARG A 161 17.21 60.20 32.59
N ALA A 162 18.19 59.47 33.13
CA ALA A 162 18.67 59.65 34.49
C ALA A 162 19.37 61.01 34.67
N ASP A 163 20.22 61.39 33.71
CA ASP A 163 20.90 62.69 33.72
C ASP A 163 19.92 63.85 33.60
N LYS A 164 18.92 63.72 32.73
CA LYS A 164 17.83 64.70 32.61
C LYS A 164 17.13 64.90 33.95
N LEU A 165 16.76 63.81 34.63
CA LEU A 165 16.08 63.87 35.93
C LEU A 165 16.97 64.51 37.01
N ALA A 166 18.27 64.23 37.01
CA ALA A 166 19.22 64.86 37.92
C ALA A 166 19.35 66.38 37.67
N LEU A 167 19.35 66.81 36.40
CA LEU A 167 19.35 68.23 36.04
C LEU A 167 18.04 68.93 36.42
N GLU A 168 16.89 68.31 36.18
CA GLU A 168 15.59 68.83 36.62
C GLU A 168 15.53 69.02 38.14
N GLN A 169 16.07 68.06 38.92
CA GLN A 169 16.20 68.20 40.38
C GLN A 169 17.12 69.35 40.80
N ARG A 170 18.25 69.55 40.12
CA ARG A 170 19.17 70.68 40.38
C ARG A 170 18.52 72.02 40.06
N LEU A 171 17.79 72.11 38.95
CA LEU A 171 17.05 73.32 38.58
C LEU A 171 15.98 73.64 39.62
N ALA A 172 15.17 72.68 40.04
CA ALA A 172 14.16 72.88 41.08
C ALA A 172 14.78 73.35 42.41
N ALA A 173 15.96 72.82 42.78
CA ALA A 173 16.69 73.27 43.97
C ALA A 173 17.18 74.72 43.84
N LEU A 174 17.69 75.11 42.66
CA LEU A 174 18.11 76.48 42.38
C LEU A 174 16.92 77.45 42.36
N GLU A 175 15.81 77.08 41.74
CA GLU A 175 14.55 77.86 41.77
C GLU A 175 14.09 78.13 43.20
N THR A 176 14.17 77.10 44.07
CA THR A 176 13.85 77.24 45.50
C THR A 176 14.81 78.21 46.21
N GLN A 177 16.12 78.15 45.92
CA GLN A 177 17.11 79.07 46.48
C GLN A 177 16.86 80.52 46.03
N VAL A 178 16.57 80.73 44.74
CA VAL A 178 16.24 82.05 44.20
C VAL A 178 14.96 82.60 44.84
N ALA A 179 13.92 81.76 45.01
CA ALA A 179 12.70 82.16 45.71
C ALA A 179 12.97 82.57 47.16
N ALA A 180 13.82 81.84 47.89
CA ALA A 180 14.21 82.18 49.26
C ALA A 180 15.01 83.49 49.34
N LEU A 181 15.96 83.73 48.42
CA LEU A 181 16.70 84.99 48.32
C LEU A 181 15.77 86.16 47.98
N ALA A 182 14.83 85.96 47.06
CA ALA A 182 13.84 86.98 46.72
C ALA A 182 12.94 87.34 47.93
N GLN A 183 12.54 86.35 48.75
CA GLN A 183 11.82 86.60 49.99
C GLN A 183 12.67 87.37 51.01
N GLY A 184 13.93 86.97 51.25
CA GLY A 184 14.84 87.67 52.15
C GLY A 184 15.15 89.11 51.73
N SER A 185 15.20 89.38 50.41
CA SER A 185 15.37 90.75 49.89
C SER A 185 14.18 91.67 50.18
N ARG A 186 12.99 91.10 50.41
CA ARG A 186 11.76 91.84 50.73
C ARG A 186 11.68 92.26 52.21
N GLU A 187 12.48 91.64 53.07
CA GLU A 187 12.57 91.94 54.51
C GLU A 187 13.70 92.93 54.86
N MET A 188 14.48 93.37 53.85
CA MET A 188 15.55 94.35 54.04
C MET A 188 15.01 95.79 54.14
N PRO A 189 15.43 96.60 55.14
CA PRO A 189 15.04 98.01 55.25
C PRO A 189 15.41 98.84 54.02
N ASP A 190 14.49 99.72 53.60
CA ASP A 190 14.51 100.47 52.33
C ASP A 190 15.78 101.31 52.11
N ASP A 191 16.46 101.70 53.19
CA ASP A 191 17.70 102.48 53.15
C ASP A 191 18.93 101.68 52.69
N ASN A 192 18.94 100.36 52.88
CA ASN A 192 20.04 99.49 52.45
C ASN A 192 19.94 99.12 50.96
N VAL A 193 18.73 99.13 50.40
CA VAL A 193 18.47 98.79 48.98
C VAL A 193 19.04 99.86 48.05
N LYS A 194 19.04 101.14 48.45
CA LYS A 194 19.61 102.25 47.68
C LYS A 194 21.13 102.21 47.61
N LEU A 195 21.80 101.71 48.65
CA LEU A 195 23.26 101.65 48.74
C LEU A 195 23.84 100.49 47.90
N LEU A 196 23.16 99.34 47.87
CA LEU A 196 23.55 98.17 47.05
C LEU A 196 23.35 98.41 45.54
N LYS A 197 22.37 99.21 45.15
CA LYS A 197 22.11 99.56 43.74
C LYS A 197 23.26 100.37 43.10
N GLY A 198 24.11 101.02 43.91
CA GLY A 198 25.29 101.76 43.45
C GLY A 198 26.57 100.92 43.31
N PHE A 199 26.64 99.73 43.93
CA PHE A 199 27.82 98.86 43.90
C PHE A 199 27.75 97.71 42.90
N LEU A 200 26.56 97.41 42.36
CA LEU A 200 26.39 96.37 41.35
C LEU A 200 26.66 96.96 39.96
N PRO A 201 27.63 96.43 39.19
CA PRO A 201 27.82 96.84 37.81
C PRO A 201 26.55 96.58 36.99
N PRO A 202 26.34 97.23 35.83
CA PRO A 202 25.24 96.88 34.95
C PRO A 202 25.44 95.42 34.53
N TRP A 203 24.65 94.50 35.07
CA TRP A 203 24.60 93.13 34.61
C TRP A 203 24.09 93.18 33.16
N GLY A 204 25.04 93.29 32.24
CA GLY A 204 24.80 93.15 30.81
C GLY A 204 24.03 91.87 30.57
N ASN A 205 22.91 92.03 29.87
CA ASN A 205 21.91 91.03 29.53
C ASN A 205 22.41 89.57 29.69
N PRO A 206 22.04 88.84 30.77
CA PRO A 206 22.52 87.48 31.00
C PRO A 206 22.14 86.49 29.88
N MET A 207 21.14 86.83 29.06
CA MET A 207 20.80 86.09 27.84
C MET A 207 21.92 86.10 26.80
N ALA A 208 22.72 87.17 26.70
CA ALA A 208 23.82 87.25 25.73
C ALA A 208 24.99 86.31 26.07
N LEU A 209 25.19 85.99 27.35
CA LEU A 209 26.21 85.04 27.81
C LEU A 209 25.79 83.58 27.54
N LEU A 210 24.51 83.26 27.73
CA LEU A 210 23.95 81.94 27.40
C LEU A 210 23.99 81.66 25.89
N ASP A 211 23.70 82.66 25.05
CA ASP A 211 23.80 82.51 23.59
C ASP A 211 25.26 82.34 23.12
N SER A 212 26.22 83.00 23.76
CA SER A 212 27.65 82.82 23.45
C SER A 212 28.18 81.44 23.89
N GLN A 213 27.62 80.85 24.95
CA GLN A 213 28.00 79.51 25.41
C GLN A 213 27.37 78.41 24.53
N ARG A 214 26.12 78.60 24.07
CA ARG A 214 25.47 77.69 23.12
C ARG A 214 26.22 77.59 21.79
N GLN A 215 26.82 78.70 21.32
CA GLN A 215 27.63 78.69 20.09
C GLN A 215 28.95 77.91 20.24
N GLN A 216 29.53 77.83 21.43
CA GLN A 216 30.74 77.02 21.68
C GLN A 216 30.45 75.52 21.74
N GLU A 217 29.29 75.10 22.27
CA GLU A 217 28.91 73.67 22.31
C GLU A 217 28.51 73.11 20.93
N THR A 218 27.91 73.93 20.05
CA THR A 218 27.65 73.51 18.65
C THR A 218 28.91 73.28 17.81
N LEU A 219 30.08 73.79 18.23
CA LEU A 219 31.35 73.54 17.53
C LEU A 219 32.09 72.30 18.06
N ALA A 220 31.74 71.79 19.24
CA ALA A 220 32.38 70.60 19.84
C ALA A 220 31.68 69.27 19.50
N LEU A 221 30.40 69.29 19.09
CA LEU A 221 29.64 68.09 18.68
C LEU A 221 29.58 67.87 17.15
N GLY A 222 30.36 68.62 16.37
CA GLY A 222 30.40 68.56 14.91
C GLY A 222 31.21 67.42 14.28
N SER A 223 31.63 66.40 15.04
CA SER A 223 32.50 65.33 14.51
C SER A 223 32.33 64.01 15.23
N VAL A 224 31.24 63.28 14.97
CA VAL A 224 31.20 61.83 14.65
C VAL A 224 29.75 61.52 14.22
N LEU A 225 29.47 61.67 12.93
CA LEU A 225 28.33 61.01 12.27
C LEU A 225 28.95 60.17 11.16
N PRO A 226 28.88 58.82 11.21
CA PRO A 226 29.28 58.01 10.09
C PRO A 226 28.29 58.28 8.95
N SER A 227 28.80 58.81 7.85
CA SER A 227 28.11 58.86 6.57
C SER A 227 27.75 57.44 6.15
N CYS A 228 26.51 57.01 6.39
CA CYS A 228 25.95 55.82 5.77
C CYS A 228 25.73 56.12 4.29
N GLN A 229 26.83 56.00 3.54
CA GLN A 229 26.88 55.97 2.08
C GLN A 229 26.05 54.76 1.63
N ARG A 230 24.81 55.05 1.22
CA ARG A 230 23.86 54.06 0.72
C ARG A 230 24.24 53.72 -0.72
N ASP A 231 25.20 52.82 -0.87
CA ASP A 231 25.49 52.20 -2.16
C ASP A 231 24.33 51.30 -2.57
N ASN A 232 23.83 51.61 -3.75
CA ASN A 232 22.63 51.08 -4.35
C ASN A 232 23.05 49.99 -5.36
N PRO A 233 22.85 48.68 -5.11
CA PRO A 233 23.01 47.70 -6.17
C PRO A 233 21.75 47.74 -7.04
N ARG A 234 21.95 48.32 -8.23
CA ARG A 234 21.08 48.31 -9.39
C ARG A 234 20.67 46.87 -9.75
N SER A 235 19.53 46.41 -9.24
CA SER A 235 18.88 45.18 -9.71
C SER A 235 18.31 45.44 -11.11
N GLN A 236 18.90 44.80 -12.11
CA GLN A 236 18.28 44.63 -13.42
C GLN A 236 17.19 43.57 -13.29
N THR A 237 15.93 43.97 -13.49
CA THR A 237 14.82 43.08 -13.80
C THR A 237 14.83 42.72 -15.29
N PRO A 238 14.64 41.45 -15.67
CA PRO A 238 13.99 41.11 -16.92
C PRO A 238 12.47 41.03 -16.72
N THR A 239 11.75 41.71 -17.59
CA THR A 239 10.30 41.76 -17.72
C THR A 239 9.77 40.55 -18.49
N ALA A 240 8.67 39.98 -17.98
CA ALA A 240 7.57 39.25 -18.64
C ALA A 240 7.84 37.88 -19.32
N LEU A 241 7.09 36.86 -18.87
CA LEU A 241 5.82 36.42 -19.51
C LEU A 241 5.20 35.21 -18.77
N ASN A 242 3.87 35.24 -18.60
CA ASN A 242 2.91 34.11 -18.46
C ASN A 242 3.12 33.07 -17.32
N GLY A 243 2.14 32.64 -16.53
CA GLY A 243 0.69 32.83 -16.51
C GLY A 243 0.06 31.70 -15.66
N ASN A 244 -1.01 32.04 -14.95
CA ASN A 244 -2.07 31.18 -14.40
C ASN A 244 -1.91 30.46 -13.04
N ASN A 245 -2.70 30.98 -12.08
CA ASN A 245 -3.64 30.31 -11.15
C ASN A 245 -3.15 29.18 -10.23
N ILE A 246 -3.39 29.36 -8.92
CA ILE A 246 -4.08 28.46 -7.95
C ILE A 246 -3.78 29.04 -6.53
N ARG A 247 -4.71 29.78 -5.91
CA ARG A 247 -5.83 29.38 -5.03
C ARG A 247 -5.44 29.28 -3.53
N GLU A 248 -6.20 30.02 -2.72
CA GLU A 248 -6.11 30.28 -1.28
C GLU A 248 -6.09 29.03 -0.36
N PRO A 249 -5.53 29.14 0.88
CA PRO A 249 -5.80 28.24 2.00
C PRO A 249 -6.91 28.77 2.94
N PRO A 250 -7.68 27.92 3.64
CA PRO A 250 -8.81 28.34 4.48
C PRO A 250 -8.39 28.71 5.93
N PRO A 251 -9.27 29.41 6.69
CA PRO A 251 -8.94 29.93 8.02
C PRO A 251 -9.10 28.91 9.15
N ARG A 252 -8.26 29.07 10.17
CA ARG A 252 -8.31 28.39 11.48
C ARG A 252 -9.58 28.81 12.25
N GLN A 253 -10.34 27.84 12.74
CA GLN A 253 -11.35 28.07 13.76
C GLN A 253 -10.80 27.74 15.16
N ILE A 254 -11.11 28.67 16.05
CA ILE A 254 -10.84 28.70 17.49
C ILE A 254 -11.87 27.80 18.18
N ALA A 255 -11.43 26.95 19.10
CA ALA A 255 -12.30 26.35 20.10
C ALA A 255 -11.62 26.43 21.47
N ALA A 256 -12.30 27.11 22.38
CA ALA A 256 -11.95 27.26 23.78
C ALA A 256 -12.65 26.19 24.63
N GLY A 257 -12.04 25.80 25.76
CA GLY A 257 -12.78 25.35 26.95
C GLY A 257 -12.22 24.12 27.70
N GLY A 258 -11.84 24.34 28.98
CA GLY A 258 -11.74 23.35 30.09
C GLY A 258 -10.31 22.87 30.40
N GLN A 259 -9.57 23.34 31.43
CA GLN A 259 -9.72 23.14 32.90
C GLN A 259 -10.07 21.68 33.26
N GLN A 260 -9.41 20.92 34.16
CA GLN A 260 -8.48 21.17 35.28
C GLN A 260 -7.84 19.83 35.74
N ASN A 261 -6.86 19.93 36.67
CA ASN A 261 -6.28 18.93 37.60
C ASN A 261 -5.14 18.01 37.08
N VAL A 262 -3.86 18.23 37.45
CA VAL A 262 -3.17 18.16 38.77
C VAL A 262 -2.90 16.72 39.20
N GLY A 263 -1.62 16.30 39.18
CA GLY A 263 -1.15 15.22 40.06
C GLY A 263 0.06 14.40 39.64
N LYS A 264 1.25 14.90 39.98
CA LYS A 264 2.43 14.17 40.51
C LYS A 264 3.36 13.38 39.57
N ASN A 265 4.56 13.96 39.48
CA ASN A 265 5.87 13.40 39.17
C ASN A 265 6.16 12.08 39.91
N ASN A 266 6.90 11.16 39.27
CA ASN A 266 8.22 10.71 39.73
C ASN A 266 8.85 9.65 38.80
N LEU A 267 10.01 10.01 38.24
CA LEU A 267 11.28 9.28 38.24
C LEU A 267 11.29 7.78 37.83
N SER A 268 11.82 7.56 36.61
CA SER A 268 12.75 6.50 36.19
C SER A 268 13.68 5.96 37.31
N PRO A 269 14.18 4.70 37.26
CA PRO A 269 15.05 4.28 36.14
C PRO A 269 15.05 2.80 35.69
N ALA A 270 15.54 2.63 34.46
CA ALA A 270 16.41 1.56 33.96
C ALA A 270 16.20 0.11 34.43
N ALA A 271 15.74 -0.74 33.50
CA ALA A 271 16.16 -2.14 33.44
C ALA A 271 16.16 -2.63 31.98
N THR A 272 17.35 -2.60 31.40
CA THR A 272 17.71 -3.23 30.13
C THR A 272 17.55 -4.74 30.23
N LYS A 273 16.56 -5.33 29.55
CA LYS A 273 16.59 -6.75 29.16
C LYS A 273 16.42 -6.83 27.65
N ARG A 274 17.57 -7.02 26.98
CA ARG A 274 17.67 -7.42 25.58
C ARG A 274 17.13 -8.84 25.46
N THR A 275 15.89 -8.97 25.00
CA THR A 275 15.42 -10.20 24.36
C THR A 275 15.75 -10.06 22.89
N ILE A 276 16.69 -10.87 22.42
CA ILE A 276 17.03 -11.04 21.01
C ILE A 276 15.82 -11.75 20.38
N GLU A 277 14.90 -10.97 19.80
CA GLU A 277 13.94 -11.51 18.86
C GLU A 277 14.67 -11.80 17.55
N GLU A 278 14.79 -13.10 17.30
CA GLU A 278 15.23 -13.72 16.07
C GLU A 278 14.41 -13.18 14.89
N ARG A 279 15.03 -12.23 14.18
CA ARG A 279 14.54 -11.65 12.94
C ARG A 279 14.54 -12.76 11.88
N THR A 280 13.44 -13.50 11.77
CA THR A 280 13.18 -14.38 10.63
C THR A 280 13.25 -13.52 9.36
N GLN A 281 14.36 -13.66 8.63
CA GLN A 281 14.52 -13.08 7.31
C GLN A 281 13.43 -13.65 6.40
N GLU A 282 12.51 -12.80 5.95
CA GLU A 282 11.69 -13.13 4.79
C GLU A 282 12.63 -13.39 3.59
N PRO A 283 12.45 -14.50 2.85
CA PRO A 283 13.26 -14.77 1.67
C PRO A 283 13.09 -13.66 0.63
N PRO A 284 14.14 -13.35 -0.16
CA PRO A 284 14.10 -12.32 -1.18
C PRO A 284 12.96 -12.61 -2.17
N LYS A 285 12.06 -11.64 -2.31
CA LYS A 285 11.00 -11.65 -3.33
C LYS A 285 11.67 -11.78 -4.70
N ARG A 286 11.66 -13.00 -5.26
CA ARG A 286 11.96 -13.22 -6.67
C ARG A 286 11.07 -12.31 -7.51
N PRO A 287 11.58 -11.65 -8.56
CA PRO A 287 10.74 -11.01 -9.55
C PRO A 287 9.88 -12.12 -10.15
N ARG A 288 8.57 -12.11 -9.86
CA ARG A 288 7.62 -12.95 -10.56
C ARG A 288 7.56 -12.41 -11.97
N GLN A 289 8.14 -13.16 -12.90
CA GLN A 289 7.97 -12.95 -14.32
C GLN A 289 6.46 -12.97 -14.57
N HIS A 290 5.93 -11.77 -14.84
CA HIS A 290 4.57 -11.55 -15.30
C HIS A 290 4.55 -11.96 -16.76
N GLU A 291 4.33 -13.25 -17.01
CA GLU A 291 3.73 -13.63 -18.29
C GLU A 291 2.27 -13.16 -18.25
N ASP A 292 1.85 -12.50 -19.33
CA ASP A 292 0.51 -11.97 -19.63
C ASP A 292 -0.58 -13.06 -19.69
N ALA A 293 -0.62 -13.95 -18.70
CA ALA A 293 -1.73 -14.82 -18.46
C ALA A 293 -2.80 -13.98 -17.75
N CYS A 294 -3.86 -13.62 -18.47
CA CYS A 294 -5.12 -13.19 -17.87
C CYS A 294 -5.37 -14.02 -16.60
N GLN A 295 -5.21 -13.41 -15.42
CA GLN A 295 -5.39 -14.14 -14.17
C GLN A 295 -6.83 -14.61 -14.11
N ASP A 296 -7.04 -15.91 -14.35
CA ASP A 296 -8.34 -16.53 -14.12
C ASP A 296 -8.72 -16.32 -12.65
N ILE A 297 -9.83 -15.63 -12.42
CA ILE A 297 -10.37 -15.32 -11.10
C ILE A 297 -10.54 -16.61 -10.29
N ARG A 298 -10.82 -17.73 -10.96
CA ARG A 298 -10.94 -19.05 -10.31
C ARG A 298 -9.62 -19.47 -9.69
N SER A 299 -8.51 -19.29 -10.40
CA SER A 299 -7.16 -19.57 -9.89
C SER A 299 -6.82 -18.68 -8.69
N LEU A 300 -7.13 -17.38 -8.77
CA LEU A 300 -6.94 -16.44 -7.66
C LEU A 300 -7.78 -16.85 -6.43
N TYR A 301 -9.03 -17.24 -6.65
CA TYR A 301 -9.91 -17.72 -5.60
C TYR A 301 -9.36 -18.97 -4.89
N LEU A 302 -8.83 -19.95 -5.62
CA LEU A 302 -8.23 -21.15 -5.03
C LEU A 302 -7.05 -20.79 -4.11
N VAL A 303 -6.19 -19.86 -4.51
CA VAL A 303 -5.06 -19.40 -3.69
C VAL A 303 -5.54 -18.75 -2.39
N PHE A 304 -6.53 -17.86 -2.48
CA PHE A 304 -7.08 -17.18 -1.29
C PHE A 304 -7.87 -18.14 -0.40
N ARG A 305 -8.57 -19.12 -0.96
CA ARG A 305 -9.26 -20.18 -0.21
C ARG A 305 -8.28 -20.99 0.63
N GLU A 306 -7.16 -21.42 0.06
CA GLU A 306 -6.14 -22.17 0.81
C GLU A 306 -5.43 -21.30 1.85
N ARG A 307 -5.17 -20.02 1.55
CA ARG A 307 -4.65 -19.07 2.55
C ARG A 307 -5.59 -18.89 3.75
N TYR A 308 -6.89 -18.77 3.50
CA TYR A 308 -7.88 -18.60 4.57
C TYR A 308 -7.94 -19.83 5.49
N LYS A 309 -7.87 -21.04 4.92
CA LYS A 309 -7.86 -22.29 5.70
C LYS A 309 -6.61 -22.43 6.56
N THR A 310 -5.45 -22.11 6.00
CA THR A 310 -4.16 -22.29 6.69
C THR A 310 -3.90 -21.21 7.73
N LYS A 311 -4.32 -19.97 7.47
CA LYS A 311 -4.13 -18.81 8.36
C LYS A 311 -5.37 -17.92 8.33
N PRO A 312 -6.36 -18.18 9.21
CA PRO A 312 -7.57 -17.37 9.29
C PRO A 312 -7.23 -15.91 9.61
N PRO A 313 -7.73 -14.93 8.83
CA PRO A 313 -7.47 -13.52 9.07
C PRO A 313 -8.20 -13.02 10.32
N LYS A 314 -7.65 -12.00 10.97
CA LYS A 314 -8.31 -11.31 12.10
C LYS A 314 -9.57 -10.54 11.67
N SER A 315 -9.66 -10.18 10.38
CA SER A 315 -10.79 -9.44 9.80
C SER A 315 -11.08 -9.98 8.40
N ASP A 316 -12.26 -10.58 8.24
CA ASP A 316 -12.76 -11.04 6.95
C ASP A 316 -12.84 -9.88 5.95
N THR A 317 -13.30 -8.70 6.38
CA THR A 317 -13.39 -7.51 5.53
C THR A 317 -12.03 -7.11 4.95
N ALA A 318 -10.96 -7.10 5.76
CA ALA A 318 -9.62 -6.79 5.28
C ALA A 318 -9.12 -7.85 4.29
N PHE A 319 -9.42 -9.12 4.54
CA PHE A 319 -9.04 -10.23 3.66
C PHE A 319 -9.79 -10.18 2.32
N ILE A 320 -11.08 -9.85 2.32
CA ILE A 320 -11.87 -9.63 1.10
C ILE A 320 -11.26 -8.49 0.27
N TRP A 321 -10.87 -7.38 0.92
CA TRP A 321 -10.20 -6.30 0.20
C TRP A 321 -8.84 -6.68 -0.37
N GLN A 322 -8.09 -7.58 0.29
CA GLN A 322 -6.85 -8.12 -0.27
C GLN A 322 -7.13 -8.98 -1.53
N PHE A 323 -8.19 -9.80 -1.51
CA PHE A 323 -8.61 -10.57 -2.67
C PHE A 323 -8.98 -9.65 -3.84
N ILE A 324 -9.90 -8.70 -3.63
CA ILE A 324 -10.35 -7.75 -4.67
C ILE A 324 -9.17 -6.91 -5.19
N GLY A 325 -8.23 -6.54 -4.31
CA GLY A 325 -7.05 -5.75 -4.67
C GLY A 325 -5.98 -6.54 -5.43
N SER A 326 -6.04 -7.87 -5.40
CA SER A 326 -5.14 -8.77 -6.15
C SER A 326 -5.64 -9.07 -7.56
N ILE A 327 -6.85 -8.63 -7.92
CA ILE A 327 -7.37 -8.72 -9.29
C ILE A 327 -6.70 -7.62 -10.11
N GLU A 328 -5.93 -8.01 -11.12
CA GLU A 328 -5.17 -7.09 -11.97
C GLU A 328 -6.05 -6.31 -12.93
N ASP A 329 -7.04 -6.98 -13.53
CA ASP A 329 -8.00 -6.32 -14.40
C ASP A 329 -8.96 -5.44 -13.58
N GLN A 330 -8.84 -4.13 -13.77
CA GLN A 330 -9.66 -3.13 -13.11
C GLN A 330 -11.14 -3.23 -13.54
N ALA A 331 -11.41 -3.61 -14.79
CA ALA A 331 -12.78 -3.79 -15.28
C ALA A 331 -13.45 -4.96 -14.57
N MET A 332 -12.77 -6.11 -14.48
CA MET A 332 -13.23 -7.26 -13.72
C MET A 332 -13.40 -6.97 -12.22
N SER A 333 -12.42 -6.30 -11.61
CA SER A 333 -12.51 -5.92 -10.19
C SER A 333 -13.73 -5.04 -9.92
N LYS A 334 -14.03 -4.11 -10.83
CA LYS A 334 -15.23 -3.26 -10.77
C LYS A 334 -16.51 -4.08 -10.96
N TYR A 335 -16.55 -4.96 -11.96
CA TYR A 335 -17.69 -5.84 -12.24
C TYR A 335 -18.06 -6.70 -11.03
N ILE A 336 -17.06 -7.31 -10.36
CA ILE A 336 -17.28 -8.10 -9.15
C ILE A 336 -17.81 -7.21 -8.01
N GLN A 337 -17.26 -6.02 -7.80
CA GLN A 337 -17.74 -5.09 -6.77
C GLN A 337 -19.20 -4.68 -6.99
N GLU A 338 -19.58 -4.36 -8.23
CA GLU A 338 -20.95 -4.00 -8.61
C GLU A 338 -21.90 -5.20 -8.44
N SER A 339 -21.48 -6.40 -8.88
CA SER A 339 -22.25 -7.64 -8.71
C SER A 339 -22.46 -8.01 -7.24
N LEU A 340 -21.45 -7.82 -6.39
CA LEU A 340 -21.58 -8.03 -4.94
C LEU A 340 -22.58 -7.06 -4.30
N THR A 341 -22.70 -5.85 -4.83
CA THR A 341 -23.68 -4.87 -4.36
C THR A 341 -25.11 -5.32 -4.67
N ALA A 342 -25.33 -5.92 -5.85
CA ALA A 342 -26.62 -6.47 -6.24
C ALA A 342 -26.98 -7.73 -5.43
N MET A 343 -26.01 -8.61 -5.18
CA MET A 343 -26.22 -9.90 -4.51
C MET A 343 -26.31 -9.79 -2.98
N LEU A 344 -25.61 -8.82 -2.37
CA LEU A 344 -25.50 -8.67 -0.91
C LEU A 344 -25.72 -7.20 -0.48
N PRO A 345 -26.89 -6.60 -0.75
CA PRO A 345 -27.15 -5.16 -0.51
C PRO A 345 -27.07 -4.78 0.98
N GLU A 346 -27.36 -5.70 1.89
CA GLU A 346 -27.26 -5.48 3.34
C GLU A 346 -25.80 -5.34 3.82
N HIS A 347 -24.86 -5.90 3.06
CA HIS A 347 -23.46 -6.02 3.46
C HIS A 347 -22.50 -5.21 2.60
N VAL A 348 -22.89 -4.88 1.36
CA VAL A 348 -22.08 -4.16 0.38
C VAL A 348 -22.91 -2.99 -0.13
N THR A 349 -22.44 -1.78 0.12
CA THR A 349 -23.12 -0.55 -0.31
C THR A 349 -22.29 0.19 -1.37
N PRO A 350 -22.92 0.78 -2.40
CA PRO A 350 -22.19 1.57 -3.38
C PRO A 350 -21.54 2.78 -2.72
N CYS A 351 -20.26 3.02 -2.97
CA CYS A 351 -19.56 4.17 -2.40
C CYS A 351 -19.58 5.37 -3.35
N ARG A 352 -20.24 6.46 -2.96
CA ARG A 352 -20.31 7.69 -3.77
C ARG A 352 -19.08 8.60 -3.60
N ASP A 353 -18.48 8.63 -2.41
CA ASP A 353 -17.50 9.67 -2.04
C ASP A 353 -16.02 9.24 -2.07
N MET A 354 -15.70 7.95 -2.17
CA MET A 354 -14.30 7.46 -2.10
C MET A 354 -13.53 7.54 -3.43
N ARG A 355 -14.16 7.95 -4.55
CA ARG A 355 -13.49 8.03 -5.87
C ARG A 355 -12.20 8.86 -5.85
N ARG A 356 -12.10 9.88 -4.99
CA ARG A 356 -10.92 10.74 -4.91
C ARG A 356 -9.72 10.12 -4.19
N LYS A 357 -9.93 9.17 -3.27
CA LYS A 357 -8.85 8.61 -2.43
C LYS A 357 -8.38 7.22 -2.88
N ASN A 358 -9.24 6.45 -3.54
CA ASN A 358 -8.86 5.11 -4.00
C ASN A 358 -9.68 4.72 -5.24
N PRO A 359 -9.18 4.91 -6.47
CA PRO A 359 -9.95 4.69 -7.69
C PRO A 359 -10.35 3.22 -7.92
N ARG A 360 -9.76 2.28 -7.15
CA ARG A 360 -10.09 0.85 -7.22
C ARG A 360 -11.25 0.42 -6.31
N LYS A 361 -11.70 1.26 -5.37
CA LYS A 361 -12.77 0.94 -4.41
C LYS A 361 -14.08 1.61 -4.79
N HIS A 362 -15.00 0.84 -5.36
CA HIS A 362 -16.32 1.30 -5.81
C HIS A 362 -17.42 1.05 -4.77
N VAL A 363 -17.15 0.18 -3.79
CA VAL A 363 -18.12 -0.24 -2.77
C VAL A 363 -17.55 -0.13 -1.37
N THR A 364 -18.44 -0.05 -0.38
CA THR A 364 -18.10 -0.15 1.04
C THR A 364 -18.62 -1.47 1.57
N ILE A 365 -17.71 -2.27 2.14
CA ILE A 365 -18.03 -3.58 2.71
C ILE A 365 -18.24 -3.42 4.22
N SER A 366 -19.41 -3.82 4.71
CA SER A 366 -19.74 -3.82 6.13
C SER A 366 -18.87 -4.83 6.91
N LYS A 367 -18.66 -4.57 8.20
CA LYS A 367 -17.93 -5.50 9.09
C LYS A 367 -18.64 -6.85 9.29
N GLY A 368 -19.93 -6.94 8.98
CA GLY A 368 -20.72 -8.17 9.08
C GLY A 368 -20.56 -9.12 7.89
N LEU A 369 -19.87 -8.72 6.83
CA LEU A 369 -19.61 -9.60 5.69
C LEU A 369 -18.49 -10.60 6.02
N THR A 370 -18.86 -11.88 6.14
CA THR A 370 -17.90 -12.97 6.35
C THR A 370 -17.34 -13.48 5.02
N TRP A 371 -16.15 -14.10 5.05
CA TRP A 371 -15.54 -14.72 3.87
C TRP A 371 -16.45 -15.81 3.26
N ARG A 372 -17.23 -16.51 4.11
CA ARG A 372 -18.20 -17.53 3.68
C ARG A 372 -19.33 -16.94 2.81
N LYS A 373 -19.96 -15.86 3.25
CA LYS A 373 -21.01 -15.19 2.47
C LYS A 373 -20.45 -14.60 1.18
N PHE A 374 -19.25 -14.01 1.26
CA PHE A 374 -18.55 -13.47 0.10
C PHE A 374 -18.29 -14.54 -0.97
N ARG A 375 -17.74 -15.71 -0.62
CA ARG A 375 -17.47 -16.78 -1.60
C ARG A 375 -18.74 -17.33 -2.24
N GLU A 376 -19.84 -17.41 -1.49
CA GLU A 376 -21.12 -17.91 -2.00
C GLU A 376 -21.69 -16.95 -3.03
N ALA A 377 -21.62 -15.65 -2.75
CA ALA A 377 -21.96 -14.63 -3.73
C ALA A 377 -21.03 -14.68 -4.96
N LEU A 378 -19.71 -14.82 -4.76
CA LEU A 378 -18.71 -14.86 -5.84
C LEU A 378 -18.95 -15.99 -6.84
N VAL A 379 -19.34 -17.18 -6.39
CA VAL A 379 -19.66 -18.33 -7.25
C VAL A 379 -20.94 -18.09 -8.08
N ASN A 380 -21.85 -17.27 -7.57
CA ASN A 380 -23.11 -16.95 -8.22
C ASN A 380 -23.05 -15.72 -9.13
N ILE A 381 -21.90 -15.04 -9.24
CA ILE A 381 -21.75 -13.93 -10.17
C ILE A 381 -21.76 -14.52 -11.59
N PRO A 382 -22.69 -14.09 -12.47
CA PRO A 382 -22.68 -14.52 -13.86
C PRO A 382 -21.36 -14.14 -14.53
N GLY A 383 -20.91 -14.90 -15.53
CA GLY A 383 -19.72 -14.51 -16.30
C GLY A 383 -19.92 -13.14 -16.96
N PRO A 384 -18.86 -12.31 -17.11
CA PRO A 384 -18.97 -11.08 -17.90
C PRO A 384 -19.44 -11.46 -19.32
N SER A 385 -20.54 -10.83 -19.75
CA SER A 385 -21.20 -11.10 -21.04
C SER A 385 -20.50 -10.43 -22.21
#